data_AF-A0A0K0XUG6-F1
#
_entry.id   AF-A0A0K0XUG6-F1
#
_cell.length_a   1.000
_cell.length_b   1.000
_cell.length_c   1.000
_cell.angle_alpha   90.00
_cell.angle_beta   90.00
_cell.angle_gamma   90.00
#
_symmetry.space_group_name_H-M   'P 1'
#
loop_
_entity.id
_entity.type
_entity.pdbx_description
1 polymer ?
#
loop_
_entity_poly.entity_id
_entity_poly.type
_entity_poly.pdbx_seq_one_letter_code
_entity_poly.pdbx_strand_id
1 'polypeptide(L)'
;MVTRHVSLLTLILVPTACLVLAVLASLAIWTHYSDLRLLDRTHLRLSEQLGLRVATELDEALSTPPILLEQTRQLLAAGVLDPADETAMERFFAQTIRTYPWITNLALGTEDGRYINAYRYWESPEQIYVSNATAEGQLRAYSVDDRGARKAADWAREGFTVHQRPWYRAASNASEEAVWFEPYTFFSGDAVALGVSRQVSLANDLRGVIAADLSLNGICRFLSALELFEGATIYIMNTDGFLLADSSGVVPIKQIEGFSSLLRATDSPAEAIQTSSRRVLEAQGRLNERMQWGGDEHLVRAQRFEKPGGLELIIVTTLPREALVKLLDTEGRQRLAASAIILALALLVCWLIARSISRPVLQLIGATRALEAGDVGKAAPESRIREISALSRSVTRMGEHLHQILVSLEARVRARTDELEQANVKLNELTRTDQLTGLPNRRRFDEHLRQEWRRATRERYPLSLVFCDIDWFKDYNDSYGHPAGDRALVQVADTLAASIRRPGDLAARIGGEEFVLVLPRLDEDAAVAFAEQVRLEIFARGLPHRASPFERVTLSLGVTSIEPTGDPQELNALMSAADQGLYLAKSEGRNRVCAAPAVPSPELETIPPE
;
A
#
# COMPACT_ATOMS: atom_id res chain seq x y z
N MET A 1 5.26 11.47 -31.63
CA MET A 1 4.56 11.58 -30.33
C MET A 1 5.34 10.77 -29.31
N VAL A 2 5.94 11.41 -28.30
CA VAL A 2 6.69 10.72 -27.24
C VAL A 2 5.67 10.15 -26.25
N THR A 3 5.51 8.83 -26.21
CA THR A 3 4.69 8.15 -25.22
C THR A 3 5.36 8.26 -23.85
N ARG A 4 4.85 9.14 -22.97
CA ARG A 4 5.27 9.19 -21.57
C ARG A 4 4.77 7.92 -20.86
N HIS A 5 5.70 7.06 -20.45
CA HIS A 5 5.36 5.89 -19.64
C HIS A 5 5.22 6.28 -18.16
N VAL A 6 4.10 5.89 -17.55
CA VAL A 6 3.80 6.11 -16.13
C VAL A 6 4.21 4.88 -15.34
N SER A 7 4.81 5.05 -14.16
CA SER A 7 5.20 3.90 -13.32
C SER A 7 3.96 3.16 -12.80
N LEU A 8 4.05 1.82 -12.68
CA LEU A 8 2.98 0.99 -12.12
C LEU A 8 2.56 1.46 -10.72
N LEU A 9 3.54 1.93 -9.93
CA LEU A 9 3.31 2.49 -8.60
C LEU A 9 2.39 3.71 -8.67
N THR A 10 2.66 4.65 -9.57
CA THR A 10 1.87 5.86 -9.75
C THR A 10 0.46 5.54 -10.27
N LEU A 11 0.34 4.56 -11.17
CA LEU A 11 -0.94 4.13 -11.74
C LEU A 11 -1.88 3.51 -10.68
N ILE A 12 -1.33 2.86 -9.65
CA ILE A 12 -2.11 2.28 -8.56
C ILE A 12 -2.37 3.31 -7.45
N LEU A 13 -1.33 4.03 -6.99
CA LEU A 13 -1.46 4.92 -5.83
C LEU A 13 -2.37 6.14 -6.09
N VAL A 14 -2.26 6.77 -7.26
CA VAL A 14 -2.97 8.03 -7.53
C VAL A 14 -4.50 7.83 -7.58
N PRO A 15 -5.06 6.89 -8.38
CA PRO A 15 -6.51 6.70 -8.42
C PRO A 15 -7.08 6.25 -7.08
N THR A 16 -6.34 5.41 -6.34
CA THR A 16 -6.78 4.92 -5.03
C THR A 16 -6.79 6.05 -4.00
N ALA A 17 -5.75 6.90 -3.99
CA ALA A 17 -5.72 8.08 -3.14
C ALA A 17 -6.88 9.04 -3.46
N CYS A 18 -7.18 9.27 -4.75
CA CYS A 18 -8.32 10.07 -5.17
C CYS A 18 -9.66 9.47 -4.70
N LEU A 19 -9.84 8.15 -4.82
CA LEU A 19 -11.06 7.46 -4.37
C LEU A 19 -11.25 7.58 -2.85
N VAL A 20 -10.20 7.31 -2.07
CA VAL A 20 -10.26 7.42 -0.60
C VAL A 20 -10.54 8.85 -0.17
N LEU A 21 -9.89 9.84 -0.79
CA LEU A 21 -10.16 11.25 -0.53
C LEU A 21 -11.62 11.63 -0.86
N ALA A 22 -12.16 11.14 -1.99
CA ALA A 22 -13.55 11.40 -2.36
C ALA A 22 -14.54 10.80 -1.36
N VAL A 23 -14.29 9.58 -0.87
CA VAL A 23 -15.12 8.92 0.16
C VAL A 23 -15.05 9.69 1.48
N LEU A 24 -13.85 10.05 1.94
CA LEU A 24 -13.68 10.81 3.18
C LEU A 24 -14.29 12.20 3.10
N ALA A 25 -14.15 12.89 1.96
CA ALA A 25 -14.79 14.18 1.72
C ALA A 25 -16.32 14.06 1.74
N SER A 26 -16.87 13.01 1.10
CA SER A 26 -18.31 12.75 1.10
C SER A 26 -18.84 12.47 2.51
N LEU A 27 -18.10 11.68 3.29
CA LEU A 27 -18.43 11.39 4.68
C LEU A 27 -18.33 12.65 5.57
N ALA A 28 -17.31 13.47 5.37
CA ALA A 28 -17.14 14.75 6.07
C ALA A 28 -18.30 15.72 5.77
N ILE A 29 -18.72 15.81 4.52
CA ILE A 29 -19.88 16.62 4.11
C ILE A 29 -21.15 16.07 4.76
N TRP A 30 -21.39 14.76 4.64
CA TRP A 30 -22.58 14.12 5.22
C TRP A 30 -22.65 14.30 6.74
N THR A 31 -21.54 14.10 7.44
CA THR A 31 -21.46 14.29 8.91
C THR A 31 -21.68 15.74 9.30
N HIS A 32 -21.10 16.71 8.58
CA HIS A 32 -21.35 18.12 8.83
C HIS A 32 -22.84 18.47 8.69
N TYR A 33 -23.50 18.00 7.63
CA TYR A 33 -24.95 18.19 7.47
C TYR A 33 -25.78 17.45 8.52
N SER A 34 -25.37 16.26 8.96
CA SER A 34 -26.06 15.55 10.03
C SER A 34 -25.93 16.26 11.37
N ASP A 35 -24.77 16.82 11.66
CA ASP A 35 -24.51 17.56 12.90
C ASP A 35 -25.34 18.84 12.96
N LEU A 36 -25.43 19.59 11.85
CA LEU A 36 -26.28 20.78 11.78
C LEU A 36 -27.76 20.43 12.05
N ARG A 37 -28.26 19.33 11.46
CA ARG A 37 -29.63 18.86 11.70
C ARG A 37 -29.83 18.36 13.13
N LEU A 38 -28.82 17.72 13.71
CA LEU A 38 -28.85 17.23 15.08
C LEU A 38 -28.88 18.41 16.05
N LEU A 39 -28.00 19.40 15.86
CA LEU A 39 -27.93 20.64 16.63
C LEU A 39 -29.31 21.31 16.71
N ASP A 40 -29.97 21.54 15.58
CA ASP A 40 -31.28 22.21 15.56
C ASP A 40 -32.36 21.40 16.30
N ARG A 41 -32.36 20.07 16.17
CA ARG A 41 -33.31 19.20 16.89
C ARG A 41 -33.04 19.17 18.39
N THR A 42 -31.77 19.11 18.78
CA THR A 42 -31.36 19.09 20.19
C THR A 42 -31.68 20.44 20.84
N HIS A 43 -31.42 21.55 20.16
CA HIS A 43 -31.74 22.91 20.63
C HIS A 43 -33.23 23.08 20.92
N LEU A 44 -34.09 22.65 19.99
CA LEU A 44 -35.55 22.67 20.17
C LEU A 44 -36.02 21.78 21.32
N ARG A 45 -35.54 20.53 21.38
CA ARG A 45 -35.92 19.56 22.43
C ARG A 45 -35.49 20.01 23.82
N LEU A 46 -34.28 20.54 23.93
CA LEU A 46 -33.73 21.01 25.19
C LEU A 46 -34.50 22.21 25.73
N SER A 47 -34.78 23.20 24.87
CA SER A 47 -35.62 24.35 25.24
C SER A 47 -37.04 23.92 25.67
N GLU A 48 -37.63 22.94 24.97
CA GLU A 48 -38.93 22.37 25.36
C GLU A 48 -38.89 21.64 26.70
N GLN A 49 -37.88 20.79 26.93
CA GLN A 49 -37.72 20.07 28.19
C GLN A 49 -37.46 21.02 29.37
N LEU A 50 -36.65 22.06 29.19
CA LEU A 50 -36.43 23.08 30.21
C LEU A 50 -37.72 23.84 30.52
N GLY A 51 -38.44 24.29 29.51
CA GLY A 51 -39.73 24.98 29.68
C GLY A 51 -40.78 24.12 30.39
N LEU A 52 -40.87 22.83 30.03
CA LEU A 52 -41.77 21.87 30.68
C LEU A 52 -41.36 21.59 32.12
N ARG A 53 -40.07 21.41 32.40
CA ARG A 53 -39.56 21.20 33.77
C ARG A 53 -39.89 22.38 34.67
N VAL A 54 -39.64 23.61 34.20
CA VAL A 54 -39.98 24.83 34.93
C VAL A 54 -41.49 24.94 35.15
N ALA A 55 -42.29 24.71 34.12
CA ALA A 55 -43.74 24.76 34.25
C ALA A 55 -44.29 23.72 35.24
N THR A 56 -43.74 22.50 35.24
CA THR A 56 -44.19 21.42 36.14
C THR A 56 -43.90 21.76 37.60
N GLU A 57 -42.69 22.23 37.89
CA GLU A 57 -42.29 22.61 39.26
C GLU A 57 -43.07 23.85 39.75
N LEU A 58 -43.28 24.84 38.86
CA LEU A 58 -44.15 25.98 39.18
C LEU A 58 -45.61 25.56 39.37
N ASP A 59 -46.08 24.55 38.63
CA ASP A 59 -47.42 24.01 38.79
C ASP A 59 -47.62 23.43 40.19
N GLU A 60 -46.66 22.65 40.68
CA GLU A 60 -46.67 22.11 42.04
C GLU A 60 -46.60 23.23 43.09
N ALA A 61 -45.64 24.15 42.92
CA ALA A 61 -45.44 25.28 43.83
C ALA A 61 -46.70 26.15 43.95
N LEU A 62 -47.35 26.47 42.82
CA LEU A 62 -48.48 27.40 42.77
C LEU A 62 -49.84 26.71 42.96
N SER A 63 -49.96 25.40 42.82
CA SER A 63 -51.21 24.68 43.14
C SER A 63 -51.42 24.48 44.65
N THR A 64 -50.32 24.38 45.40
CA THR A 64 -50.34 24.06 46.83
C THR A 64 -51.04 25.14 47.70
N PRO A 65 -50.75 26.45 47.55
CA PRO A 65 -51.28 27.48 48.44
C PRO A 65 -52.82 27.60 48.44
N PRO A 66 -53.54 27.62 47.29
CA PRO A 66 -55.00 27.67 47.30
C PRO A 66 -55.64 26.46 48.00
N ILE A 67 -55.07 25.25 47.79
CA ILE A 67 -55.54 24.02 48.46
C ILE A 67 -55.34 24.14 49.98
N LEU A 68 -54.18 24.63 50.39
CA LEU A 68 -53.85 24.80 51.80
C LEU A 68 -54.76 25.84 52.48
N LEU A 69 -55.08 26.94 51.79
CA LEU A 69 -56.04 27.92 52.30
C LEU A 69 -57.44 27.32 52.45
N GLU A 70 -57.90 26.50 51.49
CA GLU A 70 -59.19 25.84 51.60
C GLU A 70 -59.24 24.86 52.78
N GLN A 71 -58.19 24.07 52.99
CA GLN A 71 -58.09 23.18 54.16
C GLN A 71 -58.08 23.97 55.48
N THR A 72 -57.29 25.04 55.55
CA THR A 72 -57.22 25.91 56.73
C THR A 72 -58.57 26.55 57.03
N ARG A 73 -59.28 27.02 55.98
CA ARG A 73 -60.64 27.57 56.09
C ARG A 73 -61.62 26.54 56.67
N GLN A 74 -61.57 25.29 56.21
CA GLN A 74 -62.42 24.22 56.72
C GLN A 74 -62.14 23.89 58.18
N LEU A 75 -60.86 23.86 58.59
CA LEU A 75 -60.47 23.62 59.98
C LEU A 75 -60.92 24.76 60.92
N LEU A 76 -60.81 26.02 60.46
CA LEU A 76 -61.31 27.19 61.17
C LEU A 76 -62.85 27.17 61.29
N ALA A 77 -63.54 26.88 60.18
CA ALA A 77 -65.01 26.79 60.16
C ALA A 77 -65.55 25.64 61.03
N ALA A 78 -64.82 24.53 61.13
CA ALA A 78 -65.17 23.41 61.99
C ALA A 78 -64.82 23.63 63.47
N GLY A 79 -64.17 24.75 63.82
CA GLY A 79 -63.71 25.04 65.18
C GLY A 79 -62.57 24.14 65.66
N VAL A 80 -61.91 23.40 64.77
CA VAL A 80 -60.72 22.60 65.08
C VAL A 80 -59.52 23.50 65.34
N LEU A 81 -59.43 24.59 64.58
CA LEU A 81 -58.49 25.69 64.82
C LEU A 81 -59.26 26.87 65.40
N ASP A 82 -58.85 27.33 66.58
CA ASP A 82 -59.42 28.51 67.24
C ASP A 82 -58.46 29.71 67.13
N PRO A 83 -58.82 30.79 66.42
CA PRO A 83 -58.05 32.03 66.37
C PRO A 83 -57.77 32.67 67.74
N ALA A 84 -58.52 32.33 68.79
CA ALA A 84 -58.26 32.78 70.15
C ALA A 84 -57.09 32.04 70.81
N ASP A 85 -56.79 30.80 70.38
CA ASP A 85 -55.59 30.06 70.78
C ASP A 85 -54.44 30.33 69.81
N GLU A 86 -53.80 31.49 69.98
CA GLU A 86 -52.66 31.90 69.16
C GLU A 86 -51.54 30.87 69.11
N THR A 87 -51.29 30.16 70.22
CA THR A 87 -50.20 29.20 70.31
C THR A 87 -50.49 27.95 69.48
N ALA A 88 -51.74 27.46 69.50
CA ALA A 88 -52.15 26.36 68.63
C ALA A 88 -52.12 26.76 67.15
N MET A 89 -52.61 27.96 66.82
CA MET A 89 -52.57 28.51 65.47
C MET A 89 -51.15 28.62 64.91
N GLU A 90 -50.24 29.20 65.67
CA GLU A 90 -48.83 29.34 65.29
C GLU A 90 -48.14 27.99 65.10
N ARG A 91 -48.37 27.02 65.99
CA ARG A 91 -47.83 25.66 65.83
C ARG A 91 -48.36 25.01 64.56
N PHE A 92 -49.66 25.14 64.29
CA PHE A 92 -50.26 24.61 63.06
C PHE A 92 -49.63 25.25 61.82
N PHE A 93 -49.50 26.58 61.78
CA PHE A 93 -48.87 27.28 60.66
C PHE A 93 -47.39 26.91 60.50
N ALA A 94 -46.63 26.84 61.59
CA ALA A 94 -45.23 26.46 61.56
C ALA A 94 -45.03 25.03 61.03
N GLN A 95 -45.83 24.06 61.48
CA GLN A 95 -45.76 22.68 60.99
C GLN A 95 -46.20 22.56 59.53
N THR A 96 -47.18 23.34 59.13
CA THR A 96 -47.62 23.41 57.73
C THR A 96 -46.49 23.90 56.84
N ILE A 97 -45.83 25.00 57.19
CA ILE A 97 -44.68 25.52 56.43
C ILE A 97 -43.51 24.53 56.42
N ARG A 98 -43.25 23.79 57.51
CA ARG A 98 -42.25 22.72 57.51
C ARG A 98 -42.58 21.63 56.49
N THR A 99 -43.86 21.29 56.36
CA THR A 99 -44.34 20.21 55.48
C THR A 99 -44.33 20.61 54.00
N TYR A 100 -44.61 21.88 53.69
CA TYR A 100 -44.71 22.38 52.31
C TYR A 100 -43.57 23.36 52.00
N PRO A 101 -42.46 22.93 51.37
CA PRO A 101 -41.25 23.74 51.21
C PRO A 101 -41.43 25.05 50.44
N TRP A 102 -42.37 25.09 49.49
CA TRP A 102 -42.68 26.27 48.68
C TRP A 102 -43.42 27.36 49.46
N ILE A 103 -44.12 27.00 50.55
CA ILE A 103 -44.86 27.96 51.37
C ILE A 103 -43.86 28.70 52.27
N THR A 104 -43.75 30.00 52.03
CA THR A 104 -42.86 30.88 52.81
C THR A 104 -43.59 31.53 53.96
N ASN A 105 -44.85 31.90 53.81
CA ASN A 105 -45.64 32.52 54.88
C ASN A 105 -47.07 31.98 54.83
N LEU A 106 -47.66 31.78 56.01
CA LEU A 106 -49.06 31.45 56.20
C LEU A 106 -49.59 32.35 57.32
N ALA A 107 -50.61 33.15 57.02
CA ALA A 107 -51.11 34.19 57.90
C ALA A 107 -52.63 34.15 58.04
N LEU A 108 -53.11 34.57 59.21
CA LEU A 108 -54.49 34.92 59.51
C LEU A 108 -54.52 36.38 59.98
N GLY A 109 -55.38 37.18 59.36
CA GLY A 109 -55.78 38.49 59.85
C GLY A 109 -57.26 38.52 60.13
N THR A 110 -57.68 39.17 61.21
CA THR A 110 -59.09 39.27 61.59
C THR A 110 -59.58 40.71 61.50
N GLU A 111 -60.90 40.88 61.37
CA GLU A 111 -61.53 42.19 61.28
C GLU A 111 -61.26 43.07 62.52
N ASP A 112 -61.12 42.46 63.70
CA ASP A 112 -60.76 43.14 64.95
C ASP A 112 -59.26 43.54 65.05
N GLY A 113 -58.46 43.27 64.02
CA GLY A 113 -57.06 43.70 63.93
C GLY A 113 -56.03 42.72 64.48
N ARG A 114 -56.43 41.50 64.91
CA ARG A 114 -55.46 40.46 65.26
C ARG A 114 -54.77 39.93 64.01
N TYR A 115 -53.51 39.57 64.19
CA TYR A 115 -52.67 38.95 63.18
C TYR A 115 -51.88 37.82 63.79
N ILE A 116 -51.87 36.67 63.11
CA ILE A 116 -51.08 35.50 63.48
C ILE A 116 -50.46 34.96 62.19
N ASN A 117 -49.16 34.69 62.18
CA ASN A 117 -48.53 33.98 61.07
C ASN A 117 -47.46 33.00 61.55
N ALA A 118 -47.08 32.13 60.62
CA ALA A 118 -45.75 31.55 60.61
C ALA A 118 -45.09 31.86 59.27
N TYR A 119 -43.76 32.00 59.29
CA TYR A 119 -42.99 32.23 58.09
C TYR A 119 -41.61 31.60 58.16
N ARG A 120 -41.07 31.31 56.97
CA ARG A 120 -39.74 30.79 56.75
C ARG A 120 -38.79 31.94 56.43
N TYR A 121 -37.61 31.96 57.05
CA TYR A 121 -36.63 33.01 56.75
C TYR A 121 -36.00 32.77 55.37
N TRP A 122 -35.93 33.82 54.56
CA TRP A 122 -35.58 33.70 53.14
C TRP A 122 -34.08 33.38 52.92
N GLU A 123 -33.17 33.88 53.77
CA GLU A 123 -31.73 33.54 53.70
C GLU A 123 -31.43 32.16 54.27
N SER A 124 -32.15 31.75 55.33
CA SER A 124 -31.99 30.44 55.97
C SER A 124 -33.35 29.73 56.01
N PRO A 125 -33.74 29.07 54.90
CA PRO A 125 -35.04 28.42 54.77
C PRO A 125 -35.32 27.43 55.88
N GLU A 126 -34.33 26.78 56.48
CA GLU A 126 -34.56 25.83 57.57
C GLU A 126 -35.11 26.49 58.85
N GLN A 127 -34.94 27.81 58.99
CA GLN A 127 -35.40 28.57 60.14
C GLN A 127 -36.83 29.07 59.92
N ILE A 128 -37.68 28.74 60.90
CA ILE A 128 -39.09 29.14 60.92
C ILE A 128 -39.33 30.02 62.13
N TYR A 129 -40.17 31.02 61.90
CA TYR A 129 -40.58 32.01 62.87
C TYR A 129 -42.09 32.06 62.90
N VAL A 130 -42.63 32.49 64.04
CA VAL A 130 -44.04 32.82 64.21
C VAL A 130 -44.11 34.27 64.66
N SER A 131 -45.12 35.00 64.19
CA SER A 131 -45.34 36.36 64.67
C SER A 131 -46.81 36.65 64.87
N ASN A 132 -47.08 37.51 65.83
CA ASN A 132 -48.42 37.97 66.15
C ASN A 132 -48.45 39.48 66.33
N ALA A 133 -49.61 40.07 66.07
CA ALA A 133 -49.90 41.46 66.38
C ALA A 133 -51.33 41.60 66.92
N THR A 134 -51.49 42.50 67.87
CA THR A 134 -52.79 42.93 68.40
C THR A 134 -53.30 44.16 67.63
N ALA A 135 -54.53 44.59 67.90
CA ALA A 135 -55.11 45.81 67.32
C ALA A 135 -54.28 47.09 67.59
N GLU A 136 -53.39 47.06 68.59
CA GLU A 136 -52.48 48.16 68.95
C GLU A 136 -51.29 48.30 67.97
N GLY A 137 -51.12 47.35 67.04
CA GLY A 137 -50.18 47.44 65.92
C GLY A 137 -48.72 47.13 66.26
N GLN A 138 -48.46 46.52 67.43
CA GLN A 138 -47.14 46.01 67.80
C GLN A 138 -46.98 44.56 67.31
N LEU A 139 -46.14 44.36 66.29
CA LEU A 139 -45.79 43.04 65.76
C LEU A 139 -44.60 42.45 66.54
N ARG A 140 -44.72 41.21 67.01
CA ARG A 140 -43.64 40.49 67.71
C ARG A 140 -43.35 39.17 67.00
N ALA A 141 -42.07 38.87 66.80
CA ALA A 141 -41.63 37.65 66.14
C ALA A 141 -40.79 36.76 67.08
N TYR A 142 -40.96 35.46 66.93
CA TYR A 142 -40.36 34.41 67.74
C TYR A 142 -39.83 33.30 66.84
N SER A 143 -38.57 32.91 67.01
CA SER A 143 -38.06 31.66 66.46
C SER A 143 -38.75 30.48 67.12
N VAL A 144 -38.94 29.40 66.36
CA VAL A 144 -39.57 28.18 66.88
C VAL A 144 -38.60 26.99 66.93
N ASP A 145 -38.90 26.02 67.80
CA ASP A 145 -38.27 24.70 67.77
C ASP A 145 -38.88 23.80 66.67
N ASP A 146 -38.38 22.55 66.57
CA ASP A 146 -38.84 21.58 65.57
C ASP A 146 -40.32 21.19 65.75
N ARG A 147 -40.87 21.37 66.96
CA ARG A 147 -42.29 21.14 67.28
C ARG A 147 -43.15 22.37 67.04
N GLY A 148 -42.56 23.51 66.68
CA GLY A 148 -43.27 24.77 66.43
C GLY A 148 -43.54 25.58 67.70
N ALA A 149 -42.91 25.25 68.83
CA ALA A 149 -43.05 26.01 70.07
C ALA A 149 -42.13 27.25 70.06
N ARG A 150 -42.64 28.39 70.55
CA ARG A 150 -41.90 29.66 70.66
C ARG A 150 -40.64 29.50 71.52
N LYS A 151 -39.53 30.08 71.06
CA LYS A 151 -38.36 30.39 71.87
C LYS A 151 -38.47 31.82 72.41
N ALA A 152 -37.35 32.46 72.77
CA ALA A 152 -37.34 33.87 73.15
C ALA A 152 -37.74 34.76 71.96
N ALA A 153 -38.31 35.93 72.26
CA ALA A 153 -38.67 36.90 71.23
C ALA A 153 -37.40 37.44 70.55
N ASP A 154 -37.39 37.42 69.22
CA ASP A 154 -36.23 37.83 68.44
C ASP A 154 -36.28 39.34 68.13
N TRP A 155 -37.46 39.86 67.79
CA TRP A 155 -37.66 41.28 67.51
C TRP A 155 -39.12 41.71 67.66
N ALA A 156 -39.33 43.02 67.81
CA ALA A 156 -40.65 43.66 67.78
C ALA A 156 -40.59 44.95 66.95
N ARG A 157 -41.67 45.26 66.21
CA ARG A 157 -41.82 46.49 65.42
C ARG A 157 -43.21 47.08 65.61
N GLU A 158 -43.28 48.40 65.68
CA GLU A 158 -44.54 49.15 65.74
C GLU A 158 -45.04 49.51 64.33
N GLY A 159 -46.30 49.92 64.23
CA GLY A 159 -46.90 50.39 62.98
C GLY A 159 -47.39 49.28 62.04
N PHE A 160 -47.51 48.04 62.52
CA PHE A 160 -48.11 46.97 61.74
C PHE A 160 -49.64 47.09 61.76
N THR A 161 -50.27 47.23 60.60
CA THR A 161 -51.74 47.24 60.47
C THR A 161 -52.18 46.19 59.47
N VAL A 162 -52.93 45.18 59.94
CA VAL A 162 -53.33 44.02 59.12
C VAL A 162 -54.22 44.41 57.93
N HIS A 163 -55.18 45.30 58.13
CA HIS A 163 -56.13 45.73 57.09
C HIS A 163 -55.49 46.53 55.95
N GLN A 164 -54.29 47.08 56.16
CA GLN A 164 -53.54 47.80 55.13
C GLN A 164 -52.69 46.86 54.27
N ARG A 165 -52.49 45.61 54.71
CA ARG A 165 -51.66 44.66 53.97
C ARG A 165 -52.29 44.29 52.63
N PRO A 166 -51.50 44.17 51.54
CA PRO A 166 -52.02 43.84 50.22
C PRO A 166 -52.87 42.57 50.20
N TRP A 167 -52.42 41.50 50.87
CA TRP A 167 -53.13 40.23 50.97
C TRP A 167 -54.49 40.33 51.67
N TYR A 168 -54.62 41.20 52.69
CA TYR A 168 -55.89 41.39 53.38
C TYR A 168 -56.89 42.13 52.49
N ARG A 169 -56.44 43.20 51.82
CA ARG A 169 -57.28 44.00 50.91
C ARG A 169 -57.71 43.22 49.67
N ALA A 170 -56.83 42.38 49.13
CA ALA A 170 -57.11 41.54 47.97
C ALA A 170 -58.31 40.62 48.22
N ALA A 171 -58.27 39.83 49.30
CA ALA A 171 -59.38 38.97 49.67
C ALA A 171 -60.63 39.75 50.11
N SER A 172 -60.49 40.87 50.82
CA SER A 172 -61.64 41.66 51.30
C SER A 172 -62.52 42.19 50.16
N ASN A 173 -61.93 42.43 48.99
CA ASN A 173 -62.62 42.91 47.80
C ASN A 173 -63.08 41.79 46.85
N ALA A 174 -62.70 40.53 47.14
CA ALA A 174 -62.96 39.37 46.29
C ALA A 174 -64.20 38.57 46.72
N SER A 175 -64.65 37.66 45.85
CA SER A 175 -65.67 36.64 46.15
C SER A 175 -65.18 35.65 47.22
N GLU A 176 -66.00 34.67 47.58
CA GLU A 176 -65.59 33.63 48.55
C GLU A 176 -64.36 32.82 48.12
N GLU A 177 -63.94 32.84 46.84
CA GLU A 177 -62.83 32.05 46.31
C GLU A 177 -61.44 32.60 46.68
N ALA A 178 -60.42 31.75 46.55
CA ALA A 178 -59.03 32.17 46.76
C ALA A 178 -58.54 33.02 45.56
N VAL A 179 -57.93 34.16 45.85
CA VAL A 179 -57.48 35.14 44.84
C VAL A 179 -56.00 35.42 44.95
N TRP A 180 -55.30 35.30 43.83
CA TRP A 180 -53.91 35.74 43.67
C TRP A 180 -53.86 37.25 43.52
N PHE A 181 -52.83 37.87 44.09
CA PHE A 181 -52.65 39.31 44.05
C PHE A 181 -51.23 39.69 43.70
N GLU A 182 -51.06 40.96 43.33
CA GLU A 182 -49.76 41.48 42.89
C GLU A 182 -48.65 41.25 43.91
N PRO A 183 -47.43 40.91 43.45
CA PRO A 183 -46.30 40.71 44.34
C PRO A 183 -46.05 41.91 45.25
N TYR A 184 -45.68 41.62 46.50
CA TYR A 184 -45.51 42.65 47.52
C TYR A 184 -44.31 42.38 48.41
N THR A 185 -43.76 43.43 49.00
CA THR A 185 -42.69 43.32 50.00
C THR A 185 -43.28 42.99 51.36
N PHE A 186 -42.73 41.96 52.02
CA PHE A 186 -43.08 41.64 53.41
C PHE A 186 -42.89 42.86 54.32
N PHE A 187 -43.61 42.91 55.44
CA PHE A 187 -43.50 44.03 56.38
C PHE A 187 -42.09 44.18 56.98
N SER A 188 -41.32 43.09 57.03
CA SER A 188 -39.92 43.17 57.46
C SER A 188 -39.04 43.99 56.51
N GLY A 189 -39.42 44.07 55.22
CA GLY A 189 -38.70 44.80 54.17
C GLY A 189 -37.72 43.94 53.37
N ASP A 190 -37.49 42.69 53.79
CA ASP A 190 -36.30 41.93 53.38
C ASP A 190 -36.54 40.99 52.20
N ALA A 191 -37.80 40.73 51.82
CA ALA A 191 -38.14 39.84 50.72
C ALA A 191 -39.46 40.22 50.04
N VAL A 192 -39.55 39.85 48.76
CA VAL A 192 -40.76 40.00 47.93
C VAL A 192 -41.46 38.65 47.81
N ALA A 193 -42.78 38.68 47.87
CA ALA A 193 -43.62 37.50 47.82
C ALA A 193 -44.71 37.62 46.76
N LEU A 194 -45.06 36.48 46.19
CA LEU A 194 -46.29 36.24 45.46
C LEU A 194 -47.24 35.49 46.40
N GLY A 195 -48.46 36.00 46.58
CA GLY A 195 -49.40 35.44 47.54
C GLY A 195 -50.77 35.16 46.95
N VAL A 196 -51.47 34.25 47.62
CA VAL A 196 -52.90 34.01 47.45
C VAL A 196 -53.59 34.27 48.79
N SER A 197 -54.81 34.81 48.73
CA SER A 197 -55.58 35.13 49.92
C SER A 197 -57.04 34.73 49.76
N ARG A 198 -57.72 34.44 50.87
CA ARG A 198 -59.13 34.05 50.89
C ARG A 198 -59.81 34.55 52.15
N GLN A 199 -61.08 34.91 52.05
CA GLN A 199 -61.92 35.22 53.21
C GLN A 199 -62.27 33.95 54.00
N VAL A 200 -62.37 34.10 55.31
CA VAL A 200 -62.83 33.05 56.24
C VAL A 200 -63.82 33.64 57.23
N SER A 201 -64.89 32.89 57.52
CA SER A 201 -65.80 33.20 58.62
C SER A 201 -65.35 32.45 59.87
N LEU A 202 -65.19 33.16 60.97
CA LEU A 202 -64.73 32.65 62.26
C LEU A 202 -65.91 32.59 63.25
N ALA A 203 -65.67 32.07 64.45
CA ALA A 203 -66.67 32.06 65.51
C ALA A 203 -67.19 33.49 65.83
N ASN A 204 -68.47 33.60 66.22
CA ASN A 204 -69.18 34.85 66.50
C ASN A 204 -69.39 35.77 65.27
N ASP A 205 -69.51 35.20 64.06
CA ASP A 205 -69.64 35.94 62.80
C ASP A 205 -68.46 36.89 62.49
N LEU A 206 -67.34 36.74 63.20
CA LEU A 206 -66.14 37.54 62.96
C LEU A 206 -65.53 37.15 61.61
N ARG A 207 -65.26 38.14 60.76
CA ARG A 207 -64.60 37.92 59.47
C ARG A 207 -63.09 37.96 59.60
N GLY A 208 -62.42 37.15 58.79
CA GLY A 208 -60.97 37.17 58.66
C GLY A 208 -60.53 36.88 57.25
N VAL A 209 -59.23 37.05 57.03
CA VAL A 209 -58.53 36.69 55.79
C VAL A 209 -57.38 35.78 56.14
N ILE A 210 -57.30 34.66 55.44
CA ILE A 210 -56.12 33.80 55.44
C ILE A 210 -55.32 34.01 54.17
N ALA A 211 -54.00 33.99 54.27
CA ALA A 211 -53.10 34.17 53.12
C ALA A 211 -51.92 33.22 53.20
N ALA A 212 -51.50 32.74 52.02
CA ALA A 212 -50.34 31.89 51.85
C ALA A 212 -49.44 32.50 50.78
N ASP A 213 -48.16 32.65 51.10
CA ASP A 213 -47.19 33.32 50.23
C ASP A 213 -46.05 32.40 49.83
N LEU A 214 -45.53 32.62 48.62
CA LEU A 214 -44.25 32.11 48.15
C LEU A 214 -43.28 33.28 47.96
N SER A 215 -42.07 33.15 48.49
CA SER A 215 -41.00 34.12 48.22
C SER A 215 -40.51 34.00 46.78
N LEU A 216 -40.36 35.14 46.11
CA LEU A 216 -39.73 35.20 44.80
C LEU A 216 -38.26 34.76 44.85
N ASN A 217 -37.58 34.93 46.00
CA ASN A 217 -36.22 34.40 46.21
C ASN A 217 -36.19 32.87 46.08
N GLY A 218 -37.24 32.17 46.54
CA GLY A 218 -37.37 30.72 46.38
C GLY A 218 -37.46 30.32 44.91
N ILE A 219 -38.26 31.04 44.13
CA ILE A 219 -38.38 30.83 42.68
C ILE A 219 -37.06 31.13 41.97
N CYS A 220 -36.39 32.25 42.26
CA CYS A 220 -35.08 32.57 41.70
C CYS A 220 -34.02 31.49 42.03
N ARG A 221 -34.01 30.99 43.27
CA ARG A 221 -33.09 29.91 43.70
C ARG A 221 -33.34 28.61 42.95
N PHE A 222 -34.60 28.27 42.71
CA PHE A 222 -34.95 27.13 41.88
C PHE A 222 -34.44 27.31 40.45
N LEU A 223 -34.68 28.47 39.83
CA LEU A 223 -34.23 28.75 38.46
C LEU A 223 -32.70 28.75 38.34
N SER A 224 -31.97 29.26 39.33
CA SER A 224 -30.50 29.25 39.33
C SER A 224 -29.91 27.86 39.59
N ALA A 225 -30.66 26.95 40.22
CA ALA A 225 -30.25 25.57 40.46
C ALA A 225 -30.45 24.66 39.23
N LEU A 226 -31.20 25.08 38.22
CA LEU A 226 -31.29 24.40 36.93
C LEU A 226 -29.97 24.67 36.20
N GLU A 227 -28.92 23.88 36.40
CA GLU A 227 -27.61 24.05 35.73
C GLU A 227 -27.74 24.42 34.23
N LEU A 228 -27.69 25.72 33.93
CA LEU A 228 -27.93 26.25 32.59
C LEU A 228 -26.62 26.31 31.81
N PHE A 229 -26.73 26.21 30.48
CA PHE A 229 -25.60 26.50 29.59
C PHE A 229 -25.19 27.96 29.72
N GLU A 230 -23.92 28.25 29.47
CA GLU A 230 -23.42 29.62 29.41
C GLU A 230 -24.25 30.45 28.39
N GLY A 231 -24.77 31.59 28.83
CA GLY A 231 -25.64 32.46 28.04
C GLY A 231 -27.10 32.01 27.90
N ALA A 232 -27.49 30.85 28.46
CA ALA A 232 -28.90 30.47 28.58
C ALA A 232 -29.55 31.22 29.75
N THR A 233 -30.79 31.65 29.58
CA THR A 233 -31.52 32.36 30.63
C THR A 233 -32.95 31.85 30.70
N ILE A 234 -33.44 31.66 31.92
CA ILE A 234 -34.85 31.40 32.16
C ILE A 234 -35.38 32.53 33.02
N TYR A 235 -36.53 33.08 32.66
CA TYR A 235 -37.18 34.07 33.47
C TYR A 235 -38.69 33.97 33.41
N ILE A 236 -39.33 34.50 34.45
CA ILE A 236 -40.77 34.50 34.65
C ILE A 236 -41.22 35.94 34.80
N MET A 237 -42.22 36.34 34.04
CA MET A 237 -42.84 37.67 34.14
C MET A 237 -44.36 37.55 34.17
N ASN A 238 -45.05 38.58 34.67
CA ASN A 238 -46.50 38.67 34.53
C ASN A 238 -46.86 39.21 33.12
N THR A 239 -48.15 39.24 32.82
CA THR A 239 -48.67 39.74 31.53
C THR A 239 -48.41 41.23 31.31
N ASP A 240 -48.20 42.01 32.38
CA ASP A 240 -47.85 43.43 32.31
C ASP A 240 -46.35 43.68 32.07
N GLY A 241 -45.55 42.60 32.00
CA GLY A 241 -44.12 42.65 31.71
C GLY A 241 -43.22 42.95 32.90
N PHE A 242 -43.71 42.83 34.13
CA PHE A 242 -42.88 42.86 35.34
C PHE A 242 -42.20 41.52 35.56
N LEU A 243 -40.91 41.54 35.85
CA LEU A 243 -40.09 40.37 36.09
C LEU A 243 -40.33 39.87 37.52
N LEU A 244 -40.73 38.62 37.67
CA LEU A 244 -40.94 37.99 38.98
C LEU A 244 -39.71 37.22 39.43
N ALA A 245 -39.07 36.51 38.49
CA ALA A 245 -37.88 35.72 38.78
C ALA A 245 -37.05 35.51 37.52
N ASP A 246 -35.75 35.32 37.69
CA ASP A 246 -34.85 34.88 36.63
C ASP A 246 -33.75 33.96 37.17
N SER A 247 -33.02 33.32 36.26
CA SER A 247 -31.98 32.33 36.56
C SER A 247 -30.68 32.92 37.11
N SER A 248 -30.57 34.24 37.34
CA SER A 248 -29.42 34.84 38.05
C SER A 248 -29.40 34.51 39.54
N GLY A 249 -30.52 34.07 40.10
CA GLY A 249 -30.68 33.76 41.53
C GLY A 249 -30.98 34.99 42.40
N VAL A 250 -31.08 36.18 41.84
CA VAL A 250 -31.44 37.42 42.54
C VAL A 250 -32.85 37.84 42.15
N VAL A 251 -33.63 38.37 43.09
CA VAL A 251 -34.96 38.90 42.79
C VAL A 251 -34.80 40.21 42.00
N PRO A 252 -35.44 40.34 40.83
CA PRO A 252 -35.25 41.49 39.95
C PRO A 252 -36.06 42.69 40.43
N ILE A 253 -35.54 43.39 41.44
CA ILE A 253 -36.13 44.59 42.02
C ILE A 253 -35.33 45.84 41.69
N LYS A 254 -36.03 46.96 41.57
CA LYS A 254 -35.47 48.32 41.50
C LYS A 254 -35.76 49.03 42.82
N GLN A 255 -34.74 49.68 43.37
CA GLN A 255 -34.90 50.57 44.52
C GLN A 255 -35.35 51.96 44.06
N ILE A 256 -36.45 52.46 44.61
CA ILE A 256 -37.02 53.80 44.35
C ILE A 256 -37.31 54.43 45.70
N GLU A 257 -36.56 55.47 46.07
CA GLU A 257 -36.81 56.29 47.28
C GLU A 257 -37.02 55.48 48.58
N GLY A 258 -36.29 54.37 48.76
CA GLY A 258 -36.40 53.50 49.94
C GLY A 258 -37.44 52.37 49.83
N PHE A 259 -38.11 52.24 48.68
CA PHE A 259 -39.05 51.16 48.36
C PHE A 259 -38.51 50.26 47.25
N SER A 260 -38.74 48.96 47.36
CA SER A 260 -38.43 47.99 46.32
C SER A 260 -39.65 47.78 45.42
N SER A 261 -39.49 47.97 44.11
CA SER A 261 -40.49 47.65 43.08
C SER A 261 -39.95 46.57 42.16
N LEU A 262 -40.81 45.72 41.60
CA LEU A 262 -40.38 44.79 40.55
C LEU A 262 -39.85 45.56 39.33
N LEU A 263 -38.80 45.03 38.72
CA LEU A 263 -38.20 45.53 37.50
C LEU A 263 -39.06 45.12 36.30
N ARG A 264 -39.26 46.00 35.31
CA ARG A 264 -39.83 45.59 34.03
C ARG A 264 -38.81 44.75 33.28
N ALA A 265 -39.25 43.66 32.65
CA ALA A 265 -38.36 42.76 31.91
C ALA A 265 -37.59 43.52 30.79
N THR A 266 -38.21 44.53 30.18
CA THR A 266 -37.59 45.40 29.16
C THR A 266 -36.49 46.32 29.72
N ASP A 267 -36.46 46.53 31.03
CA ASP A 267 -35.48 47.37 31.73
C ASP A 267 -34.40 46.51 32.41
N SER A 268 -34.41 45.20 32.17
CA SER A 268 -33.42 44.27 32.73
C SER A 268 -32.01 44.61 32.26
N PRO A 269 -30.99 44.56 33.14
CA PRO A 269 -29.60 44.71 32.74
C PRO A 269 -29.10 43.52 31.90
N ALA A 270 -29.81 42.38 31.93
CA ALA A 270 -29.50 41.23 31.10
C ALA A 270 -30.06 41.42 29.69
N GLU A 271 -29.17 41.55 28.70
CA GLU A 271 -29.51 41.76 27.28
C GLU A 271 -30.48 40.68 26.76
N ALA A 272 -30.32 39.42 27.19
CA ALA A 272 -31.20 38.32 26.84
C ALA A 272 -32.64 38.55 27.31
N ILE A 273 -32.84 39.03 28.53
CA ILE A 273 -34.18 39.30 29.09
C ILE A 273 -34.78 40.53 28.39
N GLN A 274 -34.03 41.63 28.32
CA GLN A 274 -34.48 42.88 27.71
C GLN A 274 -34.90 42.70 26.24
N THR A 275 -34.11 41.97 25.45
CA THR A 275 -34.36 41.79 24.02
C THR A 275 -35.52 40.84 23.77
N SER A 276 -35.54 39.70 24.48
CA SER A 276 -36.60 38.72 24.30
C SER A 276 -37.96 39.20 24.83
N SER A 277 -37.99 39.92 25.96
CA SER A 277 -39.25 40.29 26.62
C SER A 277 -40.12 41.19 25.76
N ARG A 278 -39.54 42.12 25.00
CA ARG A 278 -40.28 43.01 24.08
C ARG A 278 -41.06 42.19 23.05
N ARG A 279 -40.37 41.25 22.40
CA ARG A 279 -40.97 40.37 21.39
C ARG A 279 -42.02 39.42 22.00
N VAL A 280 -41.76 38.91 23.20
CA VAL A 280 -42.70 38.04 23.92
C VAL A 280 -43.99 38.79 24.26
N LEU A 281 -43.91 40.05 24.70
CA LEU A 281 -45.09 40.87 24.98
C LEU A 281 -45.90 41.18 23.71
N GLU A 282 -45.23 41.51 22.60
CA GLU A 282 -45.88 41.67 21.29
C GLU A 282 -46.59 40.38 20.81
N ALA A 283 -45.98 39.23 21.08
CA ALA A 283 -46.53 37.91 20.78
C ALA A 283 -47.52 37.40 21.86
N GLN A 284 -47.97 38.27 22.76
CA GLN A 284 -48.97 37.96 23.80
C GLN A 284 -48.58 36.74 24.66
N GLY A 285 -47.30 36.61 25.00
CA GLY A 285 -46.79 35.55 25.87
C GLY A 285 -46.62 34.18 25.22
N ARG A 286 -46.80 34.06 23.90
CA ARG A 286 -46.58 32.81 23.14
C ARG A 286 -45.58 33.06 22.01
N LEU A 287 -44.35 32.61 22.21
CA LEU A 287 -43.25 32.82 21.26
C LEU A 287 -42.46 31.53 21.05
N ASN A 288 -42.04 31.29 19.81
CA ASN A 288 -41.07 30.25 19.47
C ASN A 288 -40.28 30.72 18.26
N GLU A 289 -39.30 31.58 18.49
CA GLU A 289 -38.55 32.28 17.45
C GLU A 289 -37.06 32.27 17.74
N ARG A 290 -36.27 32.38 16.68
CA ARG A 290 -34.82 32.61 16.77
C ARG A 290 -34.56 34.10 16.73
N MET A 291 -33.73 34.58 17.66
CA MET A 291 -33.43 35.98 17.87
C MET A 291 -31.92 36.16 18.01
N GLN A 292 -31.44 37.39 17.82
CA GLN A 292 -30.01 37.71 17.79
C GLN A 292 -29.71 38.78 18.84
N TRP A 293 -28.74 38.53 19.71
CA TRP A 293 -28.14 39.51 20.62
C TRP A 293 -26.76 38.99 21.05
N GLY A 294 -25.90 39.86 21.59
CA GLY A 294 -24.54 39.46 22.00
C GLY A 294 -23.65 38.85 20.89
N GLY A 295 -24.06 38.94 19.62
CA GLY A 295 -23.38 38.30 18.47
C GLY A 295 -23.80 36.85 18.20
N ASP A 296 -24.72 36.29 19.00
CA ASP A 296 -25.18 34.90 18.92
C ASP A 296 -26.66 34.78 18.57
N GLU A 297 -27.00 33.68 17.89
CA GLU A 297 -28.39 33.26 17.70
C GLU A 297 -28.90 32.56 18.95
N HIS A 298 -30.04 32.97 19.45
CA HIS A 298 -30.72 32.35 20.57
C HIS A 298 -32.12 31.87 20.17
N LEU A 299 -32.50 30.67 20.61
CA LEU A 299 -33.89 30.23 20.54
C LEU A 299 -34.62 30.76 21.76
N VAL A 300 -35.68 31.52 21.50
CA VAL A 300 -36.56 32.07 22.52
C VAL A 300 -37.89 31.34 22.46
N ARG A 301 -38.25 30.69 23.56
CA ARG A 301 -39.57 30.11 23.75
C ARG A 301 -40.26 30.76 24.93
N ALA A 302 -41.48 31.23 24.71
CA ALA A 302 -42.36 31.75 25.74
C ALA A 302 -43.68 30.99 25.75
N GLN A 303 -44.16 30.66 26.95
CA GLN A 303 -45.44 30.02 27.17
C GLN A 303 -46.19 30.71 28.29
N ARG A 304 -47.49 30.91 28.09
CA ARG A 304 -48.40 31.37 29.14
C ARG A 304 -48.66 30.25 30.13
N PHE A 305 -48.71 30.63 31.40
CA PHE A 305 -48.96 29.79 32.54
C PHE A 305 -50.04 30.45 33.37
N GLU A 306 -51.18 29.79 33.55
CA GLU A 306 -52.37 30.37 34.17
C GLU A 306 -52.82 29.48 35.33
N LYS A 307 -53.25 30.10 36.43
CA LYS A 307 -53.86 29.39 37.57
C LYS A 307 -55.23 29.99 37.91
N PRO A 308 -56.17 29.17 38.42
CA PRO A 308 -57.41 29.67 39.00
C PRO A 308 -57.14 30.75 40.05
N GLY A 309 -58.05 31.72 40.18
CA GLY A 309 -57.88 32.87 41.08
C GLY A 309 -57.09 34.03 40.47
N GLY A 310 -56.91 34.07 39.14
CA GLY A 310 -56.45 35.26 38.40
C GLY A 310 -54.94 35.38 38.20
N LEU A 311 -54.16 34.33 38.46
CA LEU A 311 -52.71 34.38 38.25
C LEU A 311 -52.36 34.03 36.80
N GLU A 312 -51.77 35.00 36.10
CA GLU A 312 -51.27 34.83 34.74
C GLU A 312 -49.79 35.18 34.64
N LEU A 313 -48.98 34.20 34.25
CA LEU A 313 -47.53 34.29 34.14
C LEU A 313 -47.08 33.89 32.73
N ILE A 314 -45.88 34.33 32.37
CA ILE A 314 -45.20 33.96 31.13
C ILE A 314 -43.84 33.41 31.52
N ILE A 315 -43.61 32.14 31.18
CA ILE A 315 -42.32 31.48 31.35
C ILE A 315 -41.56 31.63 30.04
N VAL A 316 -40.37 32.23 30.10
CA VAL A 316 -39.51 32.44 28.95
C VAL A 316 -38.20 31.70 29.13
N THR A 317 -37.80 30.96 28.10
CA THR A 317 -36.51 30.29 28.01
C THR A 317 -35.74 30.84 26.83
N THR A 318 -34.48 31.21 27.06
CA THR A 318 -33.54 31.62 26.01
C THR A 318 -32.37 30.66 26.02
N LEU A 319 -32.03 30.13 24.84
CA LEU A 319 -30.95 29.16 24.70
C LEU A 319 -30.01 29.57 23.56
N PRO A 320 -28.73 29.89 23.83
CA PRO A 320 -27.75 30.21 22.78
C PRO A 320 -27.48 29.01 21.90
N ARG A 321 -27.33 29.26 20.60
CA ARG A 321 -26.89 28.26 19.63
C ARG A 321 -25.41 27.93 19.81
N GLU A 322 -24.58 28.94 20.09
CA GLU A 322 -23.12 28.76 20.19
C GLU A 322 -22.72 27.83 21.35
N ALA A 323 -23.39 27.94 22.50
CA ALA A 323 -23.16 27.04 23.63
C ALA A 323 -23.39 25.57 23.26
N LEU A 324 -24.39 25.29 22.42
CA LEU A 324 -24.67 23.95 21.92
C LEU A 324 -23.66 23.50 20.86
N VAL A 325 -23.18 24.44 20.02
CA VAL A 325 -22.12 24.18 19.03
C VAL A 325 -20.81 23.81 19.71
N LYS A 326 -20.42 24.51 20.78
CA LYS A 326 -19.19 24.22 21.54
C LYS A 326 -19.17 22.80 22.10
N LEU A 327 -20.32 22.28 22.52
CA LEU A 327 -20.46 20.87 22.94
C LEU A 327 -20.19 19.90 21.79
N LEU A 328 -20.72 20.18 20.59
CA LEU A 328 -20.54 19.32 19.41
C LEU A 328 -19.14 19.43 18.76
N ASP A 329 -18.46 20.57 18.88
CA ASP A 329 -17.16 20.79 18.24
C ASP A 329 -16.04 19.90 18.84
N THR A 330 -16.15 19.58 20.13
CA THR A 330 -15.22 18.63 20.78
C THR A 330 -15.26 17.24 20.13
N GLU A 331 -16.45 16.78 19.72
CA GLU A 331 -16.62 15.54 18.95
C GLU A 331 -16.16 15.68 17.49
N GLY A 332 -16.24 16.88 16.92
CA GLY A 332 -15.76 17.18 15.56
C GLY A 332 -14.26 16.95 15.39
N ARG A 333 -13.44 17.42 16.34
CA ARG A 333 -11.97 17.25 16.30
C ARG A 333 -11.54 15.79 16.35
N GLN A 334 -12.21 14.98 17.16
CA GLN A 334 -11.93 13.53 17.25
C GLN A 334 -12.24 12.81 15.94
N ARG A 335 -13.34 13.19 15.26
CA ARG A 335 -13.71 12.63 13.95
C ARG A 335 -12.73 13.00 12.84
N LEU A 336 -12.23 14.23 12.82
CA LEU A 336 -11.18 14.64 11.88
C LEU A 336 -9.89 13.84 12.08
N ALA A 337 -9.47 13.65 13.34
CA ALA A 337 -8.31 12.84 13.66
C ALA A 337 -8.49 11.38 13.22
N ALA A 338 -9.65 10.77 13.49
CA ALA A 338 -9.97 9.42 13.05
C ALA A 338 -9.96 9.29 11.51
N SER A 339 -10.52 10.27 10.79
CA SER A 339 -10.53 10.31 9.33
C SER A 339 -9.12 10.42 8.74
N ALA A 340 -8.24 11.22 9.35
CA ALA A 340 -6.83 11.31 8.96
C ALA A 340 -6.08 10.00 9.18
N ILE A 341 -6.35 9.29 10.29
CA ILE A 341 -5.77 7.96 10.57
C ILE A 341 -6.25 6.94 9.52
N ILE A 342 -7.54 6.93 9.18
CA ILE A 342 -8.10 6.04 8.16
C ILE A 342 -7.46 6.32 6.79
N LEU A 343 -7.30 7.59 6.40
CA LEU A 343 -6.62 7.98 5.17
C LEU A 343 -5.18 7.47 5.15
N ALA A 344 -4.43 7.68 6.23
CA ALA A 344 -3.04 7.24 6.35
C ALA A 344 -2.92 5.70 6.25
N LEU A 345 -3.81 4.96 6.91
CA LEU A 345 -3.85 3.51 6.86
C LEU A 345 -4.21 2.99 5.46
N ALA A 346 -5.19 3.61 4.79
CA ALA A 346 -5.58 3.25 3.43
C ALA A 346 -4.43 3.49 2.44
N LEU A 347 -3.73 4.62 2.55
CA LEU A 347 -2.55 4.92 1.74
C LEU A 347 -1.40 3.95 2.02
N LEU A 348 -1.17 3.56 3.28
CA LEU A 348 -0.16 2.58 3.66
C LEU A 348 -0.46 1.20 3.07
N VAL A 349 -1.70 0.72 3.21
CA VAL A 349 -2.14 -0.57 2.62
C VAL A 349 -2.01 -0.54 1.10
N CYS A 350 -2.43 0.55 0.45
CA CYS A 350 -2.28 0.71 -0.99
C CYS A 350 -0.81 0.70 -1.43
N TRP A 351 0.06 1.39 -0.69
CA TRP A 351 1.51 1.37 -0.93
C TRP A 351 2.11 -0.02 -0.77
N LEU A 352 1.73 -0.77 0.28
CA LEU A 352 2.17 -2.14 0.50
C LEU A 352 1.75 -3.07 -0.65
N ILE A 353 0.49 -2.98 -1.11
CA ILE A 353 -0.02 -3.75 -2.25
C ILE A 353 0.74 -3.36 -3.52
N ALA A 354 0.85 -2.07 -3.83
CA ALA A 354 1.55 -1.60 -5.03
C ALA A 354 3.02 -2.03 -5.05
N ARG A 355 3.69 -2.01 -3.89
CA ARG A 355 5.06 -2.48 -3.71
C ARG A 355 5.18 -4.01 -3.88
N SER A 356 4.20 -4.77 -3.38
CA SER A 356 4.17 -6.24 -3.51
C SER A 356 4.04 -6.72 -4.95
N ILE A 357 3.42 -5.91 -5.83
CA ILE A 357 3.28 -6.20 -7.26
C ILE A 357 4.47 -5.64 -8.05
N SER A 358 4.83 -4.37 -7.82
CA SER A 358 5.82 -3.66 -8.66
C SER A 358 7.23 -4.25 -8.55
N ARG A 359 7.66 -4.64 -7.34
CA ARG A 359 9.03 -5.17 -7.13
C ARG A 359 9.28 -6.48 -7.89
N PRO A 360 8.44 -7.52 -7.76
CA PRO A 360 8.61 -8.76 -8.52
C PRO A 360 8.56 -8.55 -10.03
N VAL A 361 7.67 -7.69 -10.53
CA VAL A 361 7.59 -7.37 -11.97
C VAL A 361 8.89 -6.75 -12.48
N LEU A 362 9.45 -5.78 -11.76
CA LEU A 362 10.73 -5.15 -12.13
C LEU A 362 11.90 -6.13 -12.09
N GLN A 363 11.92 -7.02 -11.11
CA GLN A 363 12.94 -8.07 -11.01
C GLN A 363 12.84 -9.08 -12.16
N LEU A 364 11.62 -9.46 -12.54
CA LEU A 364 11.36 -10.36 -13.66
C LEU A 364 11.81 -9.73 -14.99
N ILE A 365 11.52 -8.44 -15.21
CA ILE A 365 12.03 -7.68 -16.37
C ILE A 365 13.58 -7.69 -16.38
N GLY A 366 14.20 -7.59 -15.21
CA GLY A 366 15.65 -7.69 -15.06
C GLY A 366 16.19 -9.09 -15.42
N ALA A 367 15.51 -10.16 -15.02
CA ALA A 367 15.89 -11.53 -15.36
C ALA A 367 15.75 -11.81 -16.87
N THR A 368 14.68 -11.32 -17.52
CA THR A 368 14.53 -11.44 -18.98
C THR A 368 15.60 -10.68 -19.75
N ARG A 369 16.00 -9.48 -19.28
CA ARG A 369 17.12 -8.74 -19.89
C ARG A 369 18.47 -9.43 -19.73
N ALA A 370 18.67 -10.15 -18.62
CA ALA A 370 19.88 -10.94 -18.41
C ALA A 370 19.95 -12.12 -19.41
N LEU A 371 18.82 -12.79 -19.66
CA LEU A 371 18.73 -13.81 -20.70
C LEU A 371 19.04 -13.25 -22.10
N GLU A 372 18.52 -12.08 -22.45
CA GLU A 372 18.85 -11.41 -23.73
C GLU A 372 20.34 -11.09 -23.85
N ALA A 373 21.00 -10.75 -22.75
CA ALA A 373 22.44 -10.48 -22.70
C ALA A 373 23.32 -11.75 -22.68
N GLY A 374 22.72 -12.95 -22.73
CA GLY A 374 23.42 -14.23 -22.72
C GLY A 374 23.77 -14.77 -21.32
N ASP A 375 23.35 -14.10 -20.25
CA ASP A 375 23.50 -14.59 -18.87
C ASP A 375 22.36 -15.55 -18.52
N VAL A 376 22.54 -16.80 -18.94
CA VAL A 376 21.52 -17.86 -18.84
C VAL A 376 21.38 -18.46 -17.43
N GLY A 377 22.28 -18.11 -16.50
CA GLY A 377 22.32 -18.66 -15.13
C GLY A 377 21.50 -17.88 -14.11
N LYS A 378 20.98 -16.70 -14.47
CA LYS A 378 20.29 -15.82 -13.53
C LYS A 378 18.80 -16.19 -13.41
N ALA A 379 18.48 -16.94 -12.36
CA ALA A 379 17.10 -17.32 -12.05
C ALA A 379 16.22 -16.09 -11.78
N ALA A 380 15.00 -16.10 -12.30
CA ALA A 380 14.01 -15.10 -11.94
C ALA A 380 13.54 -15.34 -10.48
N PRO A 381 13.42 -14.29 -9.64
CA PRO A 381 13.08 -14.45 -8.23
C PRO A 381 11.63 -14.88 -8.02
N GLU A 382 11.37 -15.59 -6.93
CA GLU A 382 10.02 -16.02 -6.56
C GLU A 382 9.17 -14.86 -6.03
N SER A 383 7.88 -14.88 -6.38
CA SER A 383 6.89 -13.93 -5.89
C SER A 383 5.89 -14.62 -4.95
N ARG A 384 5.25 -13.84 -4.07
CA ARG A 384 4.08 -14.35 -3.32
C ARG A 384 2.82 -14.40 -4.17
N ILE A 385 2.80 -13.67 -5.29
CA ILE A 385 1.66 -13.62 -6.21
C ILE A 385 1.79 -14.80 -7.17
N ARG A 386 0.79 -15.67 -7.16
CA ARG A 386 0.77 -16.94 -7.91
C ARG A 386 1.08 -16.75 -9.40
N GLU A 387 0.47 -15.75 -10.03
CA GLU A 387 0.61 -15.46 -11.46
C GLU A 387 2.04 -15.01 -11.79
N ILE A 388 2.65 -14.14 -10.98
CA ILE A 388 4.03 -13.68 -11.17
C ILE A 388 5.01 -14.85 -10.96
N SER A 389 4.75 -15.73 -10.00
CA SER A 389 5.59 -16.92 -9.76
C SER A 389 5.47 -17.96 -10.84
N ALA A 390 4.29 -18.10 -11.47
CA ALA A 390 4.15 -18.92 -12.66
C ALA A 390 5.02 -18.37 -13.81
N LEU A 391 5.00 -17.05 -14.02
CA LEU A 391 5.80 -16.40 -15.05
C LEU A 391 7.32 -16.49 -14.76
N SER A 392 7.72 -16.26 -13.52
CA SER A 392 9.11 -16.40 -13.06
C SER A 392 9.65 -17.82 -13.33
N ARG A 393 8.88 -18.86 -12.99
CA ARG A 393 9.23 -20.26 -13.30
C ARG A 393 9.30 -20.57 -14.79
N SER A 394 8.48 -19.93 -15.62
CA SER A 394 8.55 -20.09 -17.07
C SER A 394 9.82 -19.45 -17.66
N VAL A 395 10.19 -18.26 -17.18
CA VAL A 395 11.44 -17.57 -17.58
C VAL A 395 12.67 -18.39 -17.18
N THR A 396 12.70 -18.91 -15.94
CA THR A 396 13.81 -19.77 -15.48
C THR A 396 13.92 -21.05 -16.32
N ARG A 397 12.79 -21.74 -16.61
CA ARG A 397 12.78 -22.92 -17.50
C ARG A 397 13.26 -22.61 -18.91
N MET A 398 12.93 -21.43 -19.45
CA MET A 398 13.41 -20.98 -20.75
C MET A 398 14.93 -20.84 -20.75
N GLY A 399 15.49 -20.22 -19.69
CA GLY A 399 16.94 -20.10 -19.52
C GLY A 399 17.64 -21.46 -19.47
N GLU A 400 17.14 -22.38 -18.64
CA GLU A 400 17.69 -23.73 -18.56
C GLU A 400 17.65 -24.46 -19.91
N HIS A 401 16.55 -24.34 -20.65
CA HIS A 401 16.41 -24.97 -21.96
C HIS A 401 17.37 -24.38 -23.00
N LEU A 402 17.53 -23.05 -23.04
CA LEU A 402 18.51 -22.39 -23.91
C LEU A 402 19.94 -22.83 -23.58
N HIS A 403 20.28 -22.93 -22.30
CA HIS A 403 21.59 -23.39 -21.86
C HIS A 403 21.86 -24.84 -22.33
N GLN A 404 20.88 -25.73 -22.17
CA GLN A 404 20.98 -27.12 -22.65
C GLN A 404 21.17 -27.20 -24.17
N ILE A 405 20.42 -26.39 -24.93
CA ILE A 405 20.55 -26.33 -26.39
C ILE A 405 21.96 -25.90 -26.78
N LEU A 406 22.49 -24.84 -26.17
CA LEU A 406 23.85 -24.34 -26.44
C LEU A 406 24.91 -25.42 -26.17
N VAL A 407 24.87 -26.07 -25.00
CA VAL A 407 25.80 -27.16 -24.65
C VAL A 407 25.71 -28.33 -25.63
N SER A 408 24.50 -28.71 -26.03
CA SER A 408 24.29 -29.81 -26.99
C SER A 408 24.80 -29.50 -28.39
N LEU A 409 24.67 -28.25 -28.83
CA LEU A 409 25.17 -27.78 -30.12
C LEU A 409 26.70 -27.79 -30.15
N GLU A 410 27.35 -27.29 -29.08
CA GLU A 410 28.81 -27.33 -28.97
C GLU A 410 29.36 -28.76 -29.04
N ALA A 411 28.73 -29.70 -28.33
CA ALA A 411 29.12 -31.11 -28.37
C ALA A 411 28.97 -31.74 -29.76
N ARG A 412 27.87 -31.44 -30.46
CA ARG A 412 27.62 -31.91 -31.84
C ARG A 412 28.64 -31.35 -32.84
N VAL A 413 28.98 -30.07 -32.72
CA VAL A 413 29.98 -29.43 -33.60
C VAL A 413 31.33 -30.10 -33.42
N ARG A 414 31.78 -30.33 -32.17
CA ARG A 414 33.05 -31.01 -31.90
C ARG A 414 33.11 -32.41 -32.51
N ALA A 415 32.08 -33.24 -32.26
CA ALA A 415 32.05 -34.61 -32.79
C ALA A 415 32.12 -34.67 -34.33
N ARG A 416 31.46 -33.73 -35.03
CA ARG A 416 31.52 -33.66 -36.49
C ARG A 416 32.89 -33.27 -37.04
N THR A 417 33.59 -32.39 -36.35
CA THR A 417 34.95 -31.98 -36.74
C THR A 417 35.91 -33.17 -36.67
N ASP A 418 35.82 -33.97 -35.59
CA ASP A 418 36.69 -35.14 -35.39
C ASP A 418 36.43 -36.24 -36.44
N GLU A 419 35.17 -36.50 -36.81
CA GLU A 419 34.80 -37.46 -37.87
C GLU A 419 35.40 -37.08 -39.23
N LEU A 420 35.35 -35.79 -39.58
CA LEU A 420 35.88 -35.29 -40.84
C LEU A 420 37.40 -35.44 -40.94
N GLU A 421 38.11 -35.20 -39.84
CA GLU A 421 39.57 -35.30 -39.79
C GLU A 421 40.05 -36.75 -40.02
N GLN A 422 39.38 -37.72 -39.38
CA GLN A 422 39.71 -39.15 -39.53
C GLN A 422 39.46 -39.67 -40.94
N ALA A 423 38.37 -39.24 -41.59
CA ALA A 423 38.04 -39.64 -42.96
C ALA A 423 39.10 -39.17 -43.97
N ASN A 424 39.68 -37.98 -43.75
CA ASN A 424 40.66 -37.37 -44.65
C ASN A 424 42.02 -38.12 -44.63
N VAL A 425 42.45 -38.58 -43.45
CA VAL A 425 43.69 -39.37 -43.31
C VAL A 425 43.62 -40.68 -44.10
N LYS A 426 42.50 -41.40 -44.00
CA LYS A 426 42.32 -42.73 -44.62
C LYS A 426 42.29 -42.70 -46.16
N LEU A 427 41.84 -41.59 -46.75
CA LEU A 427 41.78 -41.43 -48.21
C LEU A 427 43.18 -41.27 -48.84
N ASN A 428 44.13 -40.66 -48.12
CA ASN A 428 45.47 -40.37 -48.63
C ASN A 428 46.35 -41.64 -48.80
N GLU A 429 46.16 -42.67 -47.96
CA GLU A 429 46.99 -43.88 -48.00
C GLU A 429 46.70 -44.80 -49.20
N LEU A 430 45.46 -44.81 -49.71
CA LEU A 430 45.01 -45.74 -50.76
C LEU A 430 45.56 -45.45 -52.18
N THR A 431 46.37 -44.41 -52.38
CA THR A 431 46.72 -43.90 -53.73
C THR A 431 48.20 -44.11 -54.15
N ARG A 432 49.01 -44.86 -53.39
CA ARG A 432 50.48 -44.92 -53.56
C ARG A 432 51.06 -46.25 -54.10
N THR A 433 50.23 -47.20 -54.53
CA THR A 433 50.65 -48.52 -55.06
C THR A 433 50.03 -48.79 -56.44
N ASP A 434 50.73 -49.51 -57.30
CA ASP A 434 50.20 -50.04 -58.57
C ASP A 434 49.27 -51.23 -58.25
N GLN A 435 48.05 -51.20 -58.78
CA GLN A 435 47.03 -52.19 -58.44
C GLN A 435 47.31 -53.57 -59.05
N LEU A 436 48.10 -53.64 -60.12
CA LEU A 436 48.37 -54.89 -60.83
C LEU A 436 49.64 -55.58 -60.30
N THR A 437 50.75 -54.86 -60.08
CA THR A 437 52.01 -55.48 -59.65
C THR A 437 52.28 -55.37 -58.15
N GLY A 438 51.51 -54.57 -57.40
CA GLY A 438 51.76 -54.32 -55.98
C GLY A 438 53.00 -53.45 -55.69
N LEU A 439 53.81 -53.12 -56.72
CA LEU A 439 54.91 -52.20 -56.60
C LEU A 439 54.40 -50.77 -56.35
N PRO A 440 55.23 -49.87 -55.75
CA PRO A 440 55.06 -48.43 -55.85
C PRO A 440 54.64 -47.98 -57.26
N ASN A 441 53.61 -47.13 -57.34
CA ASN A 441 53.21 -46.51 -58.61
C ASN A 441 54.08 -45.29 -58.91
N ARG A 442 53.88 -44.69 -60.10
CA ARG A 442 54.59 -43.48 -60.54
C ARG A 442 54.62 -42.35 -59.49
N ARG A 443 53.51 -42.10 -58.79
CA ARG A 443 53.45 -41.04 -57.75
C ARG A 443 54.41 -41.34 -56.60
N ARG A 444 54.43 -42.59 -56.09
CA ARG A 444 55.34 -42.99 -55.01
C ARG A 444 56.79 -43.01 -55.48
N PHE A 445 57.05 -43.38 -56.73
CA PHE A 445 58.37 -43.25 -57.36
C PHE A 445 58.84 -41.79 -57.39
N ASP A 446 58.07 -40.86 -57.93
CA ASP A 446 58.46 -39.44 -58.05
C ASP A 446 58.80 -38.84 -56.66
N GLU A 447 57.99 -39.19 -55.65
CA GLU A 447 58.21 -38.76 -54.27
C GLU A 447 59.49 -39.36 -53.68
N HIS A 448 59.72 -40.65 -53.87
CA HIS A 448 60.89 -41.37 -53.35
C HIS A 448 62.18 -40.91 -54.04
N LEU A 449 62.16 -40.76 -55.37
CA LEU A 449 63.30 -40.24 -56.13
C LEU A 449 63.68 -38.84 -55.68
N ARG A 450 62.72 -37.93 -55.46
CA ARG A 450 63.02 -36.58 -54.92
C ARG A 450 63.51 -36.60 -53.46
N GLN A 451 63.14 -37.62 -52.69
CA GLN A 451 63.65 -37.79 -51.32
C GLN A 451 65.09 -38.29 -51.34
N GLU A 452 65.37 -39.32 -52.13
CA GLU A 452 66.72 -39.89 -52.26
C GLU A 452 67.68 -38.93 -52.99
N TRP A 453 67.20 -38.14 -53.96
CA TRP A 453 67.97 -37.05 -54.55
C TRP A 453 68.50 -36.08 -53.49
N ARG A 454 67.60 -35.57 -52.63
CA ARG A 454 67.97 -34.64 -51.55
C ARG A 454 68.94 -35.28 -50.54
N ARG A 455 68.82 -36.58 -50.29
CA ARG A 455 69.73 -37.32 -49.40
C ARG A 455 71.10 -37.52 -50.04
N ALA A 456 71.14 -37.93 -51.31
CA ALA A 456 72.35 -38.13 -52.10
C ALA A 456 73.16 -36.84 -52.24
N THR A 457 72.51 -35.70 -52.53
CA THR A 457 73.18 -34.39 -52.59
C THR A 457 73.79 -34.00 -51.25
N ARG A 458 73.05 -34.22 -50.15
CA ARG A 458 73.49 -33.84 -48.80
C ARG A 458 74.65 -34.71 -48.32
N GLU A 459 74.59 -36.01 -48.59
CA GLU A 459 75.51 -37.00 -48.04
C GLU A 459 76.61 -37.40 -49.02
N ARG A 460 76.61 -36.83 -50.24
CA ARG A 460 77.61 -37.03 -51.30
C ARG A 460 77.86 -38.51 -51.58
N TYR A 461 76.80 -39.18 -52.03
CA TYR A 461 76.88 -40.56 -52.49
C TYR A 461 76.27 -40.70 -53.89
N PRO A 462 76.72 -41.68 -54.68
CA PRO A 462 76.20 -41.91 -56.02
C PRO A 462 74.74 -42.41 -55.95
N LEU A 463 73.87 -41.83 -56.75
CA LEU A 463 72.49 -42.26 -56.94
C LEU A 463 72.35 -42.82 -58.35
N SER A 464 72.03 -44.11 -58.41
CA SER A 464 71.83 -44.82 -59.67
C SER A 464 70.35 -44.99 -59.98
N LEU A 465 70.01 -44.86 -61.26
CA LEU A 465 68.66 -45.07 -61.78
C LEU A 465 68.73 -46.10 -62.89
N VAL A 466 67.83 -47.08 -62.84
CA VAL A 466 67.73 -48.14 -63.85
C VAL A 466 66.34 -48.12 -64.45
N PHE A 467 66.25 -47.78 -65.73
CA PHE A 467 65.02 -47.92 -66.51
C PHE A 467 64.99 -49.32 -67.11
N CYS A 468 63.90 -50.05 -66.88
CA CYS A 468 63.74 -51.43 -67.32
C CYS A 468 62.49 -51.53 -68.18
N ASP A 469 62.59 -52.25 -69.29
CA ASP A 469 61.44 -52.52 -70.17
C ASP A 469 61.48 -53.94 -70.71
N ILE A 470 60.30 -54.56 -70.79
CA ILE A 470 60.16 -55.93 -71.28
C ILE A 470 60.26 -55.97 -72.81
N ASP A 471 61.27 -56.66 -73.29
CA ASP A 471 61.52 -56.79 -74.71
C ASP A 471 60.36 -57.50 -75.43
N TRP A 472 59.91 -56.90 -76.54
CA TRP A 472 58.85 -57.45 -77.40
C TRP A 472 57.51 -57.70 -76.68
N PHE A 473 57.23 -56.97 -75.59
CA PHE A 473 56.04 -57.22 -74.77
C PHE A 473 54.71 -57.02 -75.52
N LYS A 474 54.66 -56.11 -76.48
CA LYS A 474 53.51 -56.01 -77.38
C LYS A 474 53.26 -57.31 -78.14
N ASP A 475 54.30 -57.90 -78.75
CA ASP A 475 54.20 -59.19 -79.45
C ASP A 475 53.91 -60.35 -78.48
N TYR A 476 54.38 -60.25 -77.23
CA TYR A 476 53.98 -61.17 -76.16
C TYR A 476 52.47 -61.11 -75.92
N ASN A 477 51.91 -59.91 -75.74
CA ASN A 477 50.48 -59.70 -75.57
C ASN A 477 49.68 -60.15 -76.79
N ASP A 478 50.16 -59.86 -77.99
CA ASP A 478 49.49 -60.25 -79.24
C ASP A 478 49.51 -61.79 -79.42
N SER A 479 50.53 -62.47 -78.88
CA SER A 479 50.66 -63.93 -78.95
C SER A 479 49.91 -64.70 -77.86
N TYR A 480 49.83 -64.16 -76.64
CA TYR A 480 49.33 -64.87 -75.46
C TYR A 480 48.11 -64.22 -74.78
N GLY A 481 47.72 -63.02 -75.22
CA GLY A 481 46.64 -62.22 -74.67
C GLY A 481 47.05 -61.39 -73.44
N HIS A 482 46.38 -60.25 -73.24
CA HIS A 482 46.63 -59.35 -72.11
C HIS A 482 46.65 -60.03 -70.71
N PRO A 483 45.78 -61.01 -70.38
CA PRO A 483 45.86 -61.68 -69.07
C PRO A 483 47.14 -62.52 -68.87
N ALA A 484 47.77 -62.98 -69.95
CA ALA A 484 49.08 -63.61 -69.87
C ALA A 484 50.20 -62.56 -69.73
N GLY A 485 50.07 -61.42 -70.42
CA GLY A 485 50.94 -60.26 -70.24
C GLY A 485 50.91 -59.72 -68.81
N ASP A 486 49.74 -59.54 -68.21
CA ASP A 486 49.58 -59.11 -66.82
C ASP A 486 50.30 -60.07 -65.86
N ARG A 487 50.21 -61.38 -66.09
CA ARG A 487 50.97 -62.38 -65.31
C ARG A 487 52.47 -62.29 -65.54
N ALA A 488 52.91 -61.97 -66.75
CA ALA A 488 54.32 -61.73 -67.03
C ALA A 488 54.81 -60.45 -66.33
N LEU A 489 54.02 -59.38 -66.32
CA LEU A 489 54.30 -58.14 -65.58
C LEU A 489 54.41 -58.37 -64.08
N VAL A 490 53.50 -59.16 -63.49
CA VAL A 490 53.56 -59.55 -62.07
C VAL A 490 54.83 -60.35 -61.79
N GLN A 491 55.20 -61.32 -62.64
CA GLN A 491 56.41 -62.13 -62.43
C GLN A 491 57.70 -61.33 -62.59
N VAL A 492 57.73 -60.38 -63.52
CA VAL A 492 58.82 -59.41 -63.65
C VAL A 492 58.88 -58.54 -62.39
N ALA A 493 57.74 -57.98 -61.97
CA ALA A 493 57.65 -57.15 -60.78
C ALA A 493 58.06 -57.87 -59.50
N ASP A 494 57.67 -59.13 -59.31
CA ASP A 494 58.07 -59.98 -58.19
C ASP A 494 59.58 -60.21 -58.18
N THR A 495 60.18 -60.39 -59.37
CA THR A 495 61.63 -60.55 -59.50
C THR A 495 62.36 -59.25 -59.18
N LEU A 496 61.86 -58.11 -59.65
CA LEU A 496 62.40 -56.79 -59.31
C LEU A 496 62.21 -56.47 -57.81
N ALA A 497 61.07 -56.83 -57.21
CA ALA A 497 60.85 -56.67 -55.78
C ALA A 497 61.83 -57.52 -54.95
N ALA A 498 62.11 -58.75 -55.40
CA ALA A 498 63.02 -59.68 -54.71
C ALA A 498 64.51 -59.32 -54.86
N SER A 499 64.88 -58.58 -55.91
CA SER A 499 66.24 -58.08 -56.10
C SER A 499 66.54 -56.86 -55.21
N ILE A 500 65.52 -56.11 -54.80
CA ILE A 500 65.61 -54.97 -53.90
C ILE A 500 65.74 -55.44 -52.45
N ARG A 501 66.95 -55.30 -51.87
CA ARG A 501 67.27 -55.82 -50.52
C ARG A 501 67.74 -54.75 -49.54
N ARG A 502 68.13 -53.56 -50.01
CA ARG A 502 68.68 -52.51 -49.15
C ARG A 502 67.62 -51.46 -48.80
N PRO A 503 67.63 -50.93 -47.56
CA PRO A 503 66.81 -49.77 -47.22
C PRO A 503 67.15 -48.58 -48.13
N GLY A 504 66.16 -48.00 -48.79
CA GLY A 504 66.32 -46.88 -49.72
C GLY A 504 66.23 -47.29 -51.19
N ASP A 505 66.50 -48.54 -51.52
CA ASP A 505 66.26 -49.08 -52.86
C ASP A 505 64.74 -49.15 -53.12
N LEU A 506 64.32 -48.85 -54.35
CA LEU A 506 62.91 -48.89 -54.74
C LEU A 506 62.76 -49.48 -56.14
N ALA A 507 61.95 -50.53 -56.27
CA ALA A 507 61.37 -50.93 -57.54
C ALA A 507 59.97 -50.31 -57.68
N ALA A 508 59.69 -49.66 -58.80
CA ALA A 508 58.38 -49.09 -59.09
C ALA A 508 57.95 -49.41 -60.52
N ARG A 509 56.64 -49.44 -60.75
CA ARG A 509 56.08 -49.51 -62.10
C ARG A 509 55.61 -48.12 -62.52
N ILE A 510 56.16 -47.60 -63.61
CA ILE A 510 55.86 -46.25 -64.09
C ILE A 510 54.64 -46.26 -65.02
N GLY A 511 54.46 -47.33 -65.80
CA GLY A 511 53.29 -47.55 -66.65
C GLY A 511 53.55 -48.65 -67.68
N GLY A 512 52.50 -49.33 -68.16
CA GLY A 512 52.65 -50.36 -69.20
C GLY A 512 53.63 -51.47 -68.81
N GLU A 513 54.66 -51.68 -69.62
CA GLU A 513 55.76 -52.64 -69.43
C GLU A 513 57.03 -52.04 -68.81
N GLU A 514 56.97 -50.77 -68.38
CA GLU A 514 58.10 -50.00 -67.89
C GLU A 514 58.22 -50.04 -66.36
N PHE A 515 59.40 -50.42 -65.90
CA PHE A 515 59.78 -50.45 -64.50
C PHE A 515 60.99 -49.56 -64.25
N VAL A 516 61.13 -49.13 -63.01
CA VAL A 516 62.25 -48.31 -62.58
C VAL A 516 62.82 -48.82 -61.28
N LEU A 517 64.15 -48.76 -61.17
CA LEU A 517 64.87 -49.05 -59.95
C LEU A 517 65.61 -47.78 -59.52
N VAL A 518 65.34 -47.30 -58.31
CA VAL A 518 66.12 -46.24 -57.65
C VAL A 518 67.09 -46.93 -56.70
N LEU A 519 68.40 -46.72 -56.91
CA LEU A 519 69.47 -47.44 -56.22
C LEU A 519 70.45 -46.44 -55.56
N PRO A 520 70.18 -46.01 -54.31
CA PRO A 520 71.09 -45.15 -53.57
C PRO A 520 72.42 -45.85 -53.24
N ARG A 521 73.53 -45.11 -53.31
CA ARG A 521 74.89 -45.55 -52.96
C ARG A 521 75.46 -46.66 -53.85
N LEU A 522 74.95 -46.78 -55.08
CA LEU A 522 75.56 -47.59 -56.13
C LEU A 522 76.14 -46.63 -57.16
N ASP A 523 77.43 -46.77 -57.45
CA ASP A 523 78.08 -46.14 -58.61
C ASP A 523 77.70 -46.86 -59.90
N GLU A 524 78.14 -46.32 -61.05
CA GLU A 524 77.75 -46.84 -62.36
C GLU A 524 78.13 -48.31 -62.54
N ASP A 525 79.35 -48.70 -62.17
CA ASP A 525 79.83 -50.09 -62.28
C ASP A 525 79.00 -51.04 -61.42
N ALA A 526 78.72 -50.68 -60.17
CA ALA A 526 77.89 -51.51 -59.28
C ALA A 526 76.43 -51.56 -59.74
N ALA A 527 75.90 -50.47 -60.29
CA ALA A 527 74.55 -50.41 -60.82
C ALA A 527 74.40 -51.22 -62.12
N VAL A 528 75.41 -51.20 -63.00
CA VAL A 528 75.45 -52.05 -64.20
C VAL A 528 75.54 -53.52 -63.79
N ALA A 529 76.38 -53.87 -62.81
CA ALA A 529 76.47 -55.24 -62.30
C ALA A 529 75.14 -55.71 -61.69
N PHE A 530 74.45 -54.84 -60.94
CA PHE A 530 73.13 -55.14 -60.37
C PHE A 530 72.07 -55.28 -61.46
N ALA A 531 72.07 -54.40 -62.47
CA ALA A 531 71.16 -54.48 -63.62
C ALA A 531 71.40 -55.75 -64.45
N GLU A 532 72.65 -56.17 -64.64
CA GLU A 532 72.99 -57.42 -65.34
C GLU A 532 72.53 -58.64 -64.52
N GLN A 533 72.69 -58.61 -63.19
CA GLN A 533 72.14 -59.64 -62.32
C GLN A 533 70.62 -59.75 -62.49
N VAL A 534 69.90 -58.62 -62.42
CA VAL A 534 68.44 -58.58 -62.62
C VAL A 534 68.05 -59.13 -64.00
N ARG A 535 68.76 -58.73 -65.05
CA ARG A 535 68.54 -59.20 -66.42
C ARG A 535 68.71 -60.71 -66.53
N LEU A 536 69.78 -61.26 -65.94
CA LEU A 536 70.07 -62.69 -65.94
C LEU A 536 69.05 -63.47 -65.10
N GLU A 537 68.60 -62.93 -63.97
CA GLU A 537 67.55 -63.54 -63.15
C GLU A 537 66.23 -63.65 -63.92
N ILE A 538 65.83 -62.60 -64.65
CA ILE A 538 64.65 -62.64 -65.53
C ILE A 538 64.86 -63.64 -66.67
N PHE A 539 66.03 -63.64 -67.31
CA PHE A 539 66.35 -64.59 -68.38
C PHE A 539 66.32 -66.06 -67.90
N ALA A 540 66.77 -66.31 -66.66
CA ALA A 540 66.81 -67.62 -66.03
C ALA A 540 65.42 -68.12 -65.60
N ARG A 541 64.44 -67.23 -65.35
CA ARG A 541 63.04 -67.62 -65.09
C ARG A 541 62.43 -68.39 -66.26
N GLY A 542 62.96 -68.23 -67.47
CA GLY A 542 62.58 -69.05 -68.63
C GLY A 542 61.13 -68.87 -69.06
N LEU A 543 60.54 -67.69 -68.84
CA LEU A 543 59.15 -67.40 -69.19
C LEU A 543 58.96 -67.46 -70.71
N PRO A 544 58.11 -68.36 -71.27
CA PRO A 544 58.06 -68.59 -72.71
C PRO A 544 57.62 -67.37 -73.52
N HIS A 545 58.41 -66.95 -74.51
CA HIS A 545 58.08 -65.85 -75.43
C HIS A 545 58.38 -66.27 -76.88
N ARG A 546 57.45 -66.97 -77.52
CA ARG A 546 57.64 -67.53 -78.87
C ARG A 546 57.88 -66.48 -79.96
N ALA A 547 57.31 -65.29 -79.81
CA ALA A 547 57.51 -64.18 -80.73
C ALA A 547 58.84 -63.42 -80.52
N SER A 548 59.59 -63.71 -79.45
CA SER A 548 60.91 -63.11 -79.22
C SER A 548 62.00 -63.99 -79.83
N PRO A 549 63.06 -63.40 -80.42
CA PRO A 549 64.24 -64.14 -80.88
C PRO A 549 64.96 -64.96 -79.80
N PHE A 550 64.71 -64.66 -78.52
CA PHE A 550 65.28 -65.39 -77.38
C PHE A 550 64.39 -66.55 -76.88
N GLU A 551 63.22 -66.73 -77.48
CA GLU A 551 62.15 -67.68 -77.10
C GLU A 551 61.64 -67.53 -75.65
N ARG A 552 62.09 -66.49 -74.94
CA ARG A 552 61.75 -66.19 -73.55
C ARG A 552 61.65 -64.69 -73.29
N VAL A 553 60.98 -64.31 -72.21
CA VAL A 553 60.88 -62.92 -71.75
C VAL A 553 62.27 -62.43 -71.34
N THR A 554 62.65 -61.26 -71.84
CA THR A 554 63.93 -60.60 -71.54
C THR A 554 63.69 -59.13 -71.18
N LEU A 555 64.65 -58.52 -70.50
CA LEU A 555 64.62 -57.09 -70.19
C LEU A 555 65.75 -56.39 -70.93
N SER A 556 65.45 -55.22 -71.48
CA SER A 556 66.46 -54.20 -71.77
C SER A 556 66.52 -53.25 -70.58
N LEU A 557 67.73 -52.88 -70.17
CA LEU A 557 67.95 -52.00 -69.03
C LEU A 557 68.89 -50.84 -69.39
N GLY A 558 68.45 -49.63 -69.09
CA GLY A 558 69.26 -48.42 -69.16
C GLY A 558 69.73 -48.01 -67.79
N VAL A 559 71.05 -47.94 -67.61
CA VAL A 559 71.67 -47.55 -66.34
C VAL A 559 72.32 -46.19 -66.48
N THR A 560 72.17 -45.38 -65.45
CA THR A 560 72.95 -44.16 -65.26
C THR A 560 73.16 -43.92 -63.77
N SER A 561 74.32 -43.37 -63.44
CA SER A 561 74.66 -42.97 -62.08
C SER A 561 75.09 -41.52 -62.07
N ILE A 562 74.75 -40.81 -61.02
CA ILE A 562 75.28 -39.47 -60.75
C ILE A 562 75.58 -39.32 -59.26
N GLU A 563 76.66 -38.63 -58.92
CA GLU A 563 76.81 -38.05 -57.58
C GLU A 563 76.27 -36.62 -57.65
N PRO A 564 75.04 -36.36 -57.19
CA PRO A 564 74.35 -35.11 -57.50
C PRO A 564 74.97 -33.93 -56.76
N THR A 565 75.27 -32.85 -57.46
CA THR A 565 75.84 -31.63 -56.87
C THR A 565 74.77 -30.74 -56.25
N GLY A 566 73.51 -30.96 -56.64
CA GLY A 566 72.34 -30.25 -56.14
C GLY A 566 71.69 -29.32 -57.16
N ASP A 567 72.19 -29.28 -58.40
CA ASP A 567 71.52 -28.59 -59.51
C ASP A 567 70.21 -29.31 -59.88
N PRO A 568 69.04 -28.63 -59.84
CA PRO A 568 67.78 -29.22 -60.25
C PRO A 568 67.74 -29.78 -61.68
N GLN A 569 68.60 -29.29 -62.59
CA GLN A 569 68.70 -29.80 -63.95
C GLN A 569 69.27 -31.23 -64.01
N GLU A 570 70.13 -31.58 -63.06
CA GLU A 570 70.76 -32.90 -63.00
C GLU A 570 69.75 -34.03 -62.72
N LEU A 571 68.67 -33.78 -61.98
CA LEU A 571 67.64 -34.80 -61.71
C LEU A 571 66.88 -35.18 -62.99
N ASN A 572 66.55 -34.18 -63.81
CA ASN A 572 65.93 -34.41 -65.11
C ASN A 572 66.92 -35.05 -66.09
N ALA A 573 68.19 -34.63 -66.05
CA ALA A 573 69.25 -35.25 -66.84
C ALA A 573 69.46 -36.72 -66.47
N LEU A 574 69.41 -37.08 -65.17
CA LEU A 574 69.48 -38.46 -64.69
C LEU A 574 68.34 -39.31 -65.25
N MET A 575 67.10 -38.81 -65.22
CA MET A 575 65.98 -39.54 -65.82
C MET A 575 66.14 -39.70 -67.33
N SER A 576 66.56 -38.64 -68.03
CA SER A 576 66.76 -38.67 -69.48
C SER A 576 67.91 -39.59 -69.89
N ALA A 577 68.98 -39.66 -69.10
CA ALA A 577 70.13 -40.53 -69.35
C ALA A 577 69.76 -42.01 -69.12
N ALA A 578 68.98 -42.32 -68.09
CA ALA A 578 68.47 -43.69 -67.86
C ALA A 578 67.62 -44.17 -69.04
N ASP A 579 66.71 -43.31 -69.53
CA ASP A 579 65.87 -43.59 -70.69
C ASP A 579 66.69 -43.76 -71.97
N GLN A 580 67.72 -42.92 -72.17
CA GLN A 580 68.64 -43.05 -73.29
C GLN A 580 69.43 -44.37 -73.24
N GLY A 581 69.89 -44.78 -72.05
CA GLY A 581 70.52 -46.09 -71.86
C GLY A 581 69.57 -47.24 -72.24
N LEU A 582 68.29 -47.12 -71.88
CA LEU A 582 67.28 -48.13 -72.21
C LEU A 582 67.04 -48.18 -73.73
N TYR A 583 66.98 -47.02 -74.38
CA TYR A 583 66.89 -46.93 -75.83
C TYR A 583 68.08 -47.60 -76.53
N LEU A 584 69.32 -47.35 -76.05
CA LEU A 584 70.52 -48.01 -76.57
C LEU A 584 70.42 -49.53 -76.42
N ALA A 585 70.06 -50.02 -75.23
CA ALA A 585 69.87 -51.45 -74.98
C ALA A 585 68.88 -52.10 -75.96
N LYS A 586 67.76 -51.42 -76.24
CA LYS A 586 66.77 -51.88 -77.23
C LYS A 586 67.29 -51.86 -78.66
N SER A 587 68.05 -50.84 -79.04
CA SER A 587 68.55 -50.65 -80.41
C SER A 587 69.70 -51.59 -80.77
N GLU A 588 70.54 -51.97 -79.81
CA GLU A 588 71.72 -52.81 -80.07
C GLU A 588 71.43 -54.31 -80.03
N GLY A 589 70.17 -54.71 -79.93
CA GLY A 589 69.76 -56.12 -80.00
C GLY A 589 68.98 -56.64 -78.79
N ARG A 590 68.59 -55.76 -77.86
CA ARG A 590 67.78 -56.09 -76.66
C ARG A 590 68.47 -57.08 -75.72
N ASN A 591 67.79 -57.47 -74.64
CA ASN A 591 68.29 -58.39 -73.61
C ASN A 591 69.70 -58.03 -73.13
N ARG A 592 69.92 -56.75 -72.82
CA ARG A 592 71.23 -56.24 -72.37
C ARG A 592 71.08 -55.05 -71.44
N VAL A 593 72.16 -54.76 -70.73
CA VAL A 593 72.34 -53.51 -70.00
C VAL A 593 73.20 -52.56 -70.84
N CYS A 594 72.75 -51.33 -71.00
CA CYS A 594 73.55 -50.25 -71.57
C CYS A 594 73.64 -49.09 -70.57
N ALA A 595 74.87 -48.64 -70.30
CA ALA A 595 75.11 -47.38 -69.59
C ALA A 595 75.07 -46.22 -70.58
N ALA A 596 74.35 -45.15 -70.25
CA ALA A 596 74.44 -43.89 -70.99
C ALA A 596 75.62 -43.06 -70.46
N PRO A 597 76.32 -42.26 -71.30
CA PRO A 597 77.46 -41.47 -70.85
C PRO A 597 77.07 -40.55 -69.69
N ALA A 598 77.96 -40.43 -68.70
CA ALA A 598 77.78 -39.63 -67.50
C ALA A 598 77.23 -38.22 -67.82
N VAL A 599 76.26 -37.76 -67.02
CA VAL A 599 75.74 -36.39 -67.09
C VAL A 599 76.95 -35.44 -66.96
N PRO A 600 77.25 -34.58 -67.96
CA PRO A 600 78.46 -33.78 -67.93
C PRO A 600 78.46 -32.87 -66.71
N SER A 601 79.47 -33.03 -65.86
CA SER A 601 79.80 -32.10 -64.79
C SER A 601 80.37 -30.82 -65.43
N PRO A 602 79.96 -29.60 -65.04
CA PRO A 602 80.59 -28.39 -65.53
C PRO A 602 82.08 -28.36 -65.11
N GLU A 603 82.99 -28.39 -66.09
CA GLU A 603 84.44 -28.30 -65.88
C GLU A 603 84.83 -27.01 -65.15
N LEU A 604 85.62 -27.14 -64.08
CA LEU A 604 86.33 -26.05 -63.40
C LEU A 604 87.52 -25.62 -64.27
N GLU A 605 87.40 -24.49 -64.98
CA GLU A 605 88.54 -23.81 -65.60
C GLU A 605 89.52 -23.33 -64.50
N THR A 606 90.67 -24.00 -64.41
CA THR A 606 91.86 -23.53 -63.70
C THR A 606 92.56 -22.46 -64.53
N ILE A 607 92.59 -21.21 -64.07
CA ILE A 607 93.47 -20.15 -64.60
C ILE A 607 94.69 -20.01 -63.65
N PRO A 608 95.94 -19.99 -64.13
CA PRO A 608 97.15 -19.91 -63.30
C PRO A 608 97.41 -18.50 -62.74
N PRO A 609 98.34 -18.36 -61.76
CA PRO A 609 98.51 -17.13 -60.98
C PRO A 609 99.46 -16.12 -61.65
N GLU A 610 99.10 -14.84 -61.56
CA GLU A 610 100.02 -13.70 -61.32
C GLU A 610 99.35 -12.69 -60.40
#